data_AF-A0AA39SKC5-F1
#
_entry.id   AF-A0AA39SKC5-F1
#
_cell.length_a   1.000
_cell.length_b   1.000
_cell.length_c   1.000
_cell.angle_alpha   90.00
_cell.angle_beta   90.00
_cell.angle_gamma   90.00
#
_symmetry.space_group_name_H-M   'P 1'
#
loop_
_entity.id
_entity.type
_entity.pdbx_description
1 polymer ?
#
loop_
_entity_poly.entity_id
_entity_poly.type
_entity_poly.pdbx_seq_one_letter_code
_entity_poly.pdbx_strand_id
1 'polypeptide(L)'
;METIRLMISLVAENKWKIYQMDIKSAFLNRYLEEEVYLEQPFGYVVKDQEDKVLKLKKALYGLKKAPRAWNSRIDKYFQQNGYVKYPHKHALYSKTNKNGDILLVCLYVDDLIFTGNNQSMFEEFKEAMIREFEMTDIRLMSYYLGIEVKQREEGIFISQEWYAKEVLEKFNMINSKPVPTPVETGIKLSKYEEGKAVDRTYFKSLAGSLRYLTCTRPQIFSLGLD
;
A
#
# COMPACT_ATOMS: atom_id res chain seq x y z
N MET A 1 -5.93 2.31 4.25
CA MET A 1 -5.37 3.26 5.24
C MET A 1 -5.90 3.06 6.65
N GLU A 2 -7.22 2.91 6.88
CA GLU A 2 -7.77 2.69 8.22
C GLU A 2 -7.16 1.50 8.97
N THR A 3 -7.05 0.33 8.32
CA THR A 3 -6.45 -0.87 8.93
C THR A 3 -5.02 -0.64 9.40
N ILE A 4 -4.25 0.12 8.62
CA ILE A 4 -2.85 0.42 8.91
C ILE A 4 -2.75 1.43 10.05
N ARG A 5 -3.62 2.46 10.07
CA ARG A 5 -3.70 3.38 11.20
C ARG A 5 -4.06 2.64 12.49
N LEU A 6 -5.06 1.75 12.44
CA LEU A 6 -5.44 0.91 13.57
C LEU A 6 -4.27 0.04 14.05
N MET A 7 -3.56 -0.61 13.12
CA MET A 7 -2.39 -1.42 13.44
C MET A 7 -1.28 -0.57 14.06
N ILE A 8 -0.95 0.59 13.49
CA ILE A 8 0.04 1.52 14.04
C ILE A 8 -0.36 2.00 15.44
N SER A 9 -1.62 2.34 15.66
CA SER A 9 -2.14 2.72 16.99
C SER A 9 -1.98 1.58 18.00
N LEU A 10 -2.35 0.35 17.63
CA LEU A 10 -2.20 -0.83 18.48
C LEU A 10 -0.72 -1.08 18.82
N VAL A 11 0.15 -1.00 17.82
CA VAL A 11 1.60 -1.20 17.99
C VAL A 11 2.18 -0.15 18.93
N ALA A 12 1.80 1.12 18.75
CA ALA A 12 2.27 2.21 19.59
C ALA A 12 1.81 2.05 21.05
N GLU A 13 0.54 1.65 21.27
CA GLU A 13 -0.01 1.38 22.60
C GLU A 13 0.73 0.24 23.32
N ASN A 14 1.03 -0.83 22.59
CA ASN A 14 1.69 -2.02 23.14
C ASN A 14 3.24 -1.95 23.09
N LYS A 15 3.81 -0.84 22.60
CA LYS A 15 5.26 -0.65 22.39
C LYS A 15 5.90 -1.76 21.53
N TRP A 16 5.15 -2.25 20.55
CA TRP A 16 5.65 -3.23 19.59
C TRP A 16 6.38 -2.54 18.44
N LYS A 17 6.94 -3.36 17.54
CA LYS A 17 7.53 -2.90 16.28
C LYS A 17 6.79 -3.52 15.10
N ILE A 18 6.76 -2.79 13.99
CA ILE A 18 6.21 -3.24 12.70
C ILE A 18 7.38 -3.55 11.79
N TYR A 19 7.35 -4.76 11.25
CA TYR A 19 8.31 -5.25 10.28
C TYR A 19 7.65 -5.35 8.92
N GLN A 20 8.46 -5.32 7.87
CA GLN A 20 8.02 -5.39 6.49
C GLN A 20 8.85 -6.40 5.70
N MET A 21 8.16 -7.16 4.87
CA MET A 21 8.71 -8.01 3.83
C MET A 21 8.07 -7.63 2.51
N ASP A 22 8.84 -7.71 1.43
CA ASP A 22 8.38 -7.48 0.07
C ASP A 22 8.48 -8.77 -0.75
N ILE A 23 7.46 -9.00 -1.57
CA ILE A 23 7.34 -10.20 -2.38
C ILE A 23 7.89 -9.88 -3.75
N LYS A 24 8.98 -10.55 -4.12
CA LYS A 24 9.50 -10.43 -5.47
C LYS A 24 8.49 -11.00 -6.45
N SER A 25 8.07 -10.16 -7.38
CA SER A 25 7.19 -10.53 -8.49
C SER A 25 5.94 -11.30 -8.01
N ALA A 26 5.16 -10.74 -7.09
CA ALA A 26 4.06 -11.47 -6.44
C ALA A 26 3.09 -12.14 -7.43
N PHE A 27 2.88 -11.54 -8.60
CA PHE A 27 2.04 -12.12 -9.66
C PHE A 27 2.65 -13.36 -10.34
N LEU A 28 3.97 -13.51 -10.39
CA LEU A 28 4.64 -14.70 -10.96
C LEU A 28 4.55 -15.93 -10.04
N ASN A 29 4.04 -15.79 -8.81
CA ASN A 29 3.91 -16.89 -7.85
C ASN A 29 2.68 -17.79 -8.10
N ARG A 30 1.90 -17.56 -9.16
CA ARG A 30 0.80 -18.46 -9.54
C ARG A 30 0.80 -18.80 -11.04
N TYR A 31 0.53 -20.07 -11.32
CA TYR A 31 0.23 -20.56 -12.67
C TYR A 31 -1.18 -20.12 -13.08
N LEU A 32 -1.34 -19.72 -14.33
CA LEU A 32 -2.65 -19.37 -14.86
C LEU A 32 -3.47 -20.66 -15.05
N GLU A 33 -4.68 -20.69 -14.51
CA GLU A 33 -5.64 -21.80 -14.74
C GLU A 33 -6.20 -21.79 -16.16
N GLU A 34 -6.12 -20.66 -16.84
CA GLU A 34 -6.60 -20.43 -18.20
C GLU A 34 -5.43 -20.20 -19.15
N GLU A 35 -5.62 -20.57 -20.42
CA GLU A 35 -4.63 -20.28 -21.46
C GLU A 35 -4.70 -18.81 -21.86
N VAL A 36 -3.69 -18.05 -21.45
CA VAL A 36 -3.54 -16.65 -21.85
C VAL A 36 -2.40 -16.55 -22.86
N TYR A 37 -2.69 -15.91 -23.98
CA TYR A 37 -1.74 -15.61 -25.03
C TYR A 37 -1.46 -14.11 -25.09
N LEU A 38 -0.22 -13.74 -25.37
CA LEU A 38 0.22 -12.36 -25.57
C LEU A 38 0.81 -12.21 -26.95
N GLU A 39 0.62 -11.04 -27.55
CA GLU A 39 1.46 -10.62 -28.67
C GLU A 39 2.91 -10.51 -28.22
N GLN A 40 3.84 -10.73 -29.15
CA GLN A 40 5.25 -10.59 -28.85
C GLN A 40 5.57 -9.14 -28.50
N PRO A 41 6.23 -8.87 -27.35
CA PRO A 41 6.51 -7.51 -26.94
C PRO A 41 7.52 -6.86 -27.88
N PHE A 42 7.41 -5.54 -28.01
CA PHE A 42 8.33 -4.74 -28.82
C PHE A 42 9.79 -5.00 -28.39
N GLY A 43 10.65 -5.35 -29.35
CA GLY A 43 12.06 -5.70 -29.09
C GLY A 43 12.33 -7.19 -28.79
N TYR A 44 11.30 -8.04 -28.71
CA TYR A 44 11.43 -9.49 -28.54
C TYR A 44 10.81 -10.30 -29.69
N VAL A 45 10.55 -9.67 -30.83
CA VAL A 45 9.95 -10.36 -31.98
C VAL A 45 10.94 -11.38 -32.54
N VAL A 46 10.55 -12.65 -32.54
CA VAL A 46 11.37 -13.74 -33.08
C VAL A 46 11.28 -13.71 -34.60
N LYS A 47 12.45 -13.58 -35.24
CA LYS A 47 12.57 -13.57 -36.69
C LYS A 47 11.95 -14.84 -37.30
N ASP A 48 11.19 -14.66 -38.38
CA ASP A 48 10.46 -15.71 -39.10
C ASP A 48 9.32 -16.36 -38.29
N GLN A 49 8.91 -15.76 -37.16
CA GLN A 49 7.78 -16.17 -36.33
C GLN A 49 6.97 -14.96 -35.81
N GLU A 50 6.93 -13.88 -36.58
CA GLU A 50 6.34 -12.59 -36.19
C GLU A 50 4.82 -12.69 -35.92
N ASP A 51 4.14 -13.63 -36.56
CA ASP A 51 2.71 -13.91 -36.44
C ASP A 51 2.35 -14.76 -35.21
N LYS A 52 3.35 -15.33 -34.52
CA LYS A 52 3.11 -16.15 -33.35
C LYS A 52 2.84 -15.33 -32.10
N VAL A 53 2.10 -15.95 -31.19
CA VAL A 53 1.79 -15.43 -29.87
C VAL A 53 2.52 -16.22 -28.79
N LEU A 54 2.85 -15.55 -27.69
CA LEU A 54 3.48 -16.16 -26.52
C LEU A 54 2.40 -16.71 -25.59
N LYS A 55 2.50 -17.99 -25.22
CA LYS A 55 1.64 -18.57 -24.18
C LYS A 55 2.21 -18.27 -22.79
N LEU A 56 1.45 -17.58 -21.95
CA LEU A 56 1.83 -17.32 -20.58
C LEU A 56 1.70 -18.58 -19.72
N LYS A 57 2.80 -18.97 -19.08
CA LYS A 57 2.82 -20.04 -18.08
C LYS A 57 2.48 -19.54 -16.67
N LYS A 58 2.82 -18.28 -16.36
CA LYS A 58 2.63 -17.63 -15.06
C LYS A 58 1.92 -16.29 -15.24
N ALA A 59 1.24 -15.81 -14.20
CA ALA A 59 0.55 -14.53 -14.25
C ALA A 59 1.54 -13.35 -14.30
N LEU A 60 1.34 -12.43 -15.26
CA LEU A 60 2.17 -11.25 -15.48
C LEU A 60 1.50 -9.99 -14.90
N TYR A 61 2.31 -8.97 -14.56
CA TYR A 61 1.84 -7.62 -14.31
C TYR A 61 0.98 -7.12 -15.48
N GLY A 62 -0.12 -6.41 -15.17
CA GLY A 62 -1.07 -5.91 -16.18
C GLY A 62 -2.21 -6.88 -16.54
N LEU A 63 -2.11 -8.17 -16.20
CA LEU A 63 -3.26 -9.07 -16.31
C LEU A 63 -4.30 -8.72 -15.24
N LYS A 64 -5.55 -8.45 -15.64
CA LYS A 64 -6.67 -8.18 -14.72
C LYS A 64 -6.86 -9.27 -13.65
N LYS A 65 -6.49 -10.53 -13.95
CA LYS A 65 -6.64 -11.67 -13.04
C LYS A 65 -5.44 -11.85 -12.10
N ALA A 66 -4.27 -11.32 -12.41
CA ALA A 66 -3.05 -11.56 -11.64
C ALA A 66 -3.17 -11.18 -10.15
N PRO A 67 -3.74 -10.00 -9.77
CA PRO A 67 -3.90 -9.64 -8.36
C PRO A 67 -4.83 -10.57 -7.59
N ARG A 68 -5.93 -11.01 -8.22
CA ARG A 68 -6.86 -11.97 -7.62
C ARG A 68 -6.21 -13.33 -7.44
N ALA A 69 -5.44 -13.75 -8.45
CA ALA A 69 -4.76 -15.04 -8.46
C ALA A 69 -3.73 -15.11 -7.31
N TRP A 70 -2.94 -14.04 -7.16
CA TRP A 70 -1.99 -13.85 -6.08
C TRP A 70 -2.67 -13.86 -4.69
N ASN A 71 -3.67 -13.00 -4.47
CA ASN A 71 -4.37 -12.90 -3.19
C ASN A 71 -4.97 -14.26 -2.77
N SER A 72 -5.57 -15.00 -3.70
CA SER A 72 -6.11 -16.34 -3.43
C SER A 72 -5.02 -17.37 -3.08
N ARG A 73 -3.81 -17.26 -3.63
CA ARG A 73 -2.69 -18.18 -3.32
C ARG A 73 -2.16 -17.97 -1.90
N ILE A 74 -1.92 -16.73 -1.51
CA ILE A 74 -1.39 -16.41 -0.19
C ILE A 74 -2.45 -16.59 0.90
N ASP A 75 -3.72 -16.27 0.61
CA ASP A 75 -4.85 -16.54 1.51
C ASP A 75 -4.98 -18.03 1.83
N LYS A 76 -4.90 -18.90 0.80
CA LYS A 76 -4.91 -20.36 0.97
C LYS A 76 -3.74 -20.83 1.83
N TYR A 77 -2.54 -20.29 1.59
CA TYR A 77 -1.37 -20.61 2.41
C TYR A 77 -1.59 -20.23 3.87
N PHE A 78 -2.07 -19.02 4.15
CA PHE A 78 -2.30 -18.56 5.52
C PHE A 78 -3.33 -19.44 6.24
N GLN A 79 -4.44 -19.77 5.60
CA GLN A 79 -5.44 -20.67 6.18
C GLN A 79 -4.88 -22.06 6.50
N GLN A 80 -4.08 -22.63 5.59
CA GLN A 80 -3.44 -23.94 5.79
C GLN A 80 -2.39 -23.94 6.91
N ASN A 81 -1.78 -22.79 7.21
CA ASN A 81 -0.73 -22.64 8.21
C ASN A 81 -1.23 -22.06 9.55
N GLY A 82 -2.55 -22.12 9.78
CA GLY A 82 -3.18 -21.77 11.05
C GLY A 82 -3.36 -20.27 11.30
N TYR A 83 -3.33 -19.45 10.25
CA TYR A 83 -3.67 -18.04 10.35
C TYR A 83 -5.18 -17.84 10.17
N VAL A 84 -5.76 -16.98 10.99
CA VAL A 84 -7.16 -16.60 10.95
C VAL A 84 -7.30 -15.25 10.25
N LYS A 85 -8.12 -15.20 9.20
CA LYS A 85 -8.42 -13.95 8.48
C LYS A 85 -9.51 -13.16 9.19
N TYR A 86 -9.34 -11.86 9.33
CA TYR A 86 -10.39 -11.00 9.90
C TYR A 86 -11.55 -10.79 8.92
N PRO A 87 -12.82 -11.05 9.31
CA PRO A 87 -13.97 -11.00 8.40
C PRO A 87 -14.21 -9.62 7.76
N HIS A 88 -13.99 -8.55 8.52
CA HIS A 88 -14.33 -7.18 8.12
C HIS A 88 -13.15 -6.37 7.61
N LYS A 89 -11.94 -6.93 7.62
CA LYS A 89 -10.72 -6.26 7.16
C LYS A 89 -10.03 -7.16 6.15
N HIS A 90 -10.29 -6.91 4.88
CA HIS A 90 -9.62 -7.60 3.79
C HIS A 90 -8.10 -7.48 3.97
N ALA A 91 -7.43 -8.63 3.94
CA ALA A 91 -5.98 -8.78 4.03
C ALA A 91 -5.32 -8.60 5.41
N LEU A 92 -6.09 -8.64 6.51
CA LEU A 92 -5.54 -8.78 7.87
C LEU A 92 -5.69 -10.23 8.36
N TYR A 93 -4.60 -10.79 8.88
CA TYR A 93 -4.51 -12.14 9.43
C TYR A 93 -3.92 -12.10 10.84
N SER A 94 -4.37 -12.98 11.72
CA SER A 94 -3.76 -13.23 13.02
C SER A 94 -3.37 -14.69 13.19
N LYS A 95 -2.33 -14.93 13.98
CA LYS A 95 -1.97 -16.25 14.48
C LYS A 95 -1.68 -16.14 15.95
N THR A 96 -2.29 -17.00 16.75
CA THR A 96 -2.09 -17.05 18.20
C THR A 96 -1.54 -18.41 18.59
N ASN A 97 -0.47 -18.44 19.38
CA ASN A 97 0.09 -19.70 19.87
C ASN A 97 -0.59 -20.14 21.19
N LYS A 98 -0.23 -21.32 21.70
CA LYS A 98 -0.80 -21.86 22.95
C LYS A 98 -0.46 -21.03 24.19
N ASN A 99 0.61 -20.22 24.13
CA ASN A 99 1.06 -19.36 25.22
C ASN A 99 0.31 -18.01 25.23
N GLY A 100 -0.56 -17.76 24.25
CA GLY A 100 -1.28 -16.49 24.09
C GLY A 100 -0.51 -15.44 23.31
N ASP A 101 0.65 -15.76 22.73
CA ASP A 101 1.38 -14.84 21.86
C ASP A 101 0.67 -14.66 20.54
N ILE A 102 0.70 -13.43 20.02
CA ILE A 102 -0.05 -13.01 18.85
C ILE A 102 0.91 -12.47 17.80
N LEU A 103 0.72 -12.95 16.56
CA LEU A 103 1.29 -12.40 15.35
C LEU A 103 0.15 -11.85 14.48
N LEU A 104 0.23 -10.57 14.14
CA LEU A 104 -0.66 -9.90 13.20
C LEU A 104 0.09 -9.68 11.89
N VAL A 105 -0.54 -10.01 10.77
CA VAL A 105 0.02 -9.88 9.43
C VAL A 105 -0.99 -9.13 8.55
N CYS A 106 -0.57 -8.04 7.94
CA CYS A 106 -1.35 -7.31 6.95
C CYS A 106 -0.67 -7.41 5.58
N LEU A 107 -1.44 -7.82 4.58
CA LEU A 107 -1.01 -7.93 3.19
C LEU A 107 -1.57 -6.76 2.38
N TYR A 108 -0.73 -6.10 1.61
CA TYR A 108 -1.15 -5.12 0.62
C TYR A 108 -0.41 -5.36 -0.69
N VAL A 109 -1.07 -6.02 -1.62
CA VAL A 109 -0.50 -6.38 -2.93
C VAL A 109 0.81 -7.15 -2.76
N ASP A 110 1.95 -6.49 -2.93
CA ASP A 110 3.30 -7.08 -2.87
C ASP A 110 3.95 -6.88 -1.48
N ASP A 111 3.43 -5.96 -0.66
CA ASP A 111 3.93 -5.66 0.68
C ASP A 111 3.26 -6.53 1.74
N LEU A 112 4.06 -7.17 2.60
CA LEU A 112 3.62 -7.79 3.85
C LEU A 112 4.19 -7.01 5.02
N ILE A 113 3.31 -6.52 5.88
CA ILE A 113 3.71 -5.98 7.18
C ILE A 113 3.22 -6.88 8.29
N PHE A 114 3.99 -6.98 9.36
CA PHE A 114 3.64 -7.81 10.50
C PHE A 114 4.16 -7.25 11.82
N THR A 115 3.47 -7.61 12.89
CA THR A 115 3.75 -7.17 14.26
C THR A 115 3.19 -8.18 15.26
N GLY A 116 3.52 -8.04 16.53
CA GLY A 116 3.16 -8.99 17.57
C GLY A 116 4.00 -8.81 18.82
N ASN A 117 3.78 -9.69 19.80
CA ASN A 117 4.43 -9.63 21.10
C ASN A 117 5.63 -10.60 21.26
N ASN A 118 5.86 -11.49 20.28
CA ASN A 118 6.87 -12.54 20.39
C ASN A 118 7.80 -12.56 19.17
N GLN A 119 9.09 -12.36 19.43
CA GLN A 119 10.13 -12.33 18.39
C GLN A 119 10.31 -13.71 17.73
N SER A 120 10.25 -14.84 18.45
CA SER A 120 10.35 -16.18 17.83
C SER A 120 9.32 -16.38 16.72
N MET A 121 8.09 -15.89 16.93
CA MET A 121 7.04 -15.95 15.90
C MET A 121 7.37 -15.12 14.65
N PHE A 122 8.19 -14.07 14.78
CA PHE A 122 8.62 -13.26 13.64
C PHE A 122 9.65 -14.00 12.80
N GLU A 123 10.67 -14.58 13.43
CA GLU A 123 11.68 -15.36 12.74
C GLU A 123 11.07 -16.59 12.06
N GLU A 124 10.20 -17.33 12.76
CA GLU A 124 9.44 -18.44 12.15
C GLU A 124 8.60 -17.99 10.96
N PHE A 125 7.93 -16.83 11.08
CA PHE A 125 7.14 -16.26 9.99
C PHE A 125 8.01 -15.89 8.78
N LYS A 126 9.13 -15.19 9.00
CA LYS A 126 10.05 -14.78 7.95
C LYS A 126 10.62 -15.98 7.20
N GLU A 127 11.09 -16.99 7.93
CA GLU A 127 11.62 -18.22 7.34
C GLU A 127 10.55 -18.96 6.52
N ALA A 128 9.33 -19.06 7.06
CA ALA A 128 8.21 -19.69 6.36
C ALA A 128 7.83 -18.92 5.09
N MET A 129 7.83 -17.58 5.13
CA MET A 129 7.55 -16.73 3.97
C MET A 129 8.64 -16.88 2.91
N ILE A 130 9.93 -16.79 3.27
CA ILE A 130 11.06 -16.91 2.34
C ILE A 130 11.12 -18.30 1.69
N ARG A 131 10.77 -19.35 2.44
CA ARG A 131 10.75 -20.71 1.92
C ARG A 131 9.61 -20.94 0.93
N GLU A 132 8.44 -20.36 1.20
CA GLU A 132 7.25 -20.57 0.37
C GLU A 132 7.21 -19.62 -0.84
N PHE A 133 7.67 -18.39 -0.66
CA PHE A 133 7.58 -17.30 -1.60
C PHE A 133 8.94 -16.62 -1.74
N GLU A 134 9.27 -16.17 -2.95
CA GLU A 134 10.49 -15.40 -3.17
C GLU A 134 10.36 -14.01 -2.51
N MET A 135 10.88 -13.88 -1.29
CA MET A 135 10.68 -12.70 -0.44
C MET A 135 11.99 -11.96 -0.15
N THR A 136 11.88 -10.67 0.08
CA THR A 136 12.95 -9.80 0.59
C THR A 136 12.57 -9.27 1.97
N ASP A 137 13.43 -9.50 2.98
CA ASP A 137 13.23 -8.90 4.31
C ASP A 137 13.70 -7.44 4.31
N ILE A 138 12.74 -6.50 4.38
CA ILE A 138 12.99 -5.05 4.49
C ILE A 138 13.32 -4.67 5.95
N ARG A 139 13.05 -5.57 6.90
CA ARG A 139 13.22 -5.43 8.35
C ARG A 139 12.22 -4.45 8.95
N LEU A 140 12.69 -3.46 9.69
CA LEU A 140 11.83 -2.51 10.38
C LEU A 140 11.16 -1.60 9.33
N MET A 141 9.83 -1.53 9.36
CA MET A 141 9.06 -0.73 8.41
C MET A 141 9.44 0.75 8.56
N SER A 142 10.08 1.30 7.53
CA SER A 142 10.49 2.71 7.45
C SER A 142 9.64 3.52 6.47
N TYR A 143 9.03 2.85 5.48
CA TYR A 143 8.10 3.43 4.52
C TYR A 143 6.97 2.46 4.23
N TYR A 144 5.74 2.96 4.14
CA TYR A 144 4.60 2.17 3.72
C TYR A 144 3.67 3.02 2.87
N LEU A 145 3.45 2.62 1.62
CA LEU A 145 2.69 3.39 0.63
C LEU A 145 3.18 4.85 0.53
N GLY A 146 4.49 5.10 0.51
CA GLY A 146 5.01 6.47 0.45
C GLY A 146 4.71 7.34 1.69
N ILE A 147 4.27 6.75 2.79
CA ILE A 147 4.25 7.38 4.11
C ILE A 147 5.52 6.94 4.83
N GLU A 148 6.32 7.89 5.29
CA GLU A 148 7.50 7.65 6.12
C GLU A 148 7.03 7.26 7.53
N VAL A 149 7.66 6.23 8.10
CA VAL A 149 7.36 5.71 9.44
C VAL A 149 8.64 5.65 10.26
N LYS A 150 8.67 6.39 11.38
CA LYS A 150 9.76 6.39 12.36
C LYS A 150 9.25 5.74 13.64
N GLN A 151 9.76 4.55 13.93
CA GLN A 151 9.39 3.79 15.12
C GLN A 151 10.44 4.02 16.21
N ARG A 152 10.04 4.63 17.33
CA ARG A 152 10.90 4.95 18.48
C ARG A 152 10.33 4.33 19.76
N GLU A 153 11.08 4.39 20.85
CA GLU A 153 10.62 3.87 22.14
C GLU A 153 9.42 4.65 22.69
N GLU A 154 9.34 5.94 22.39
CA GLU A 154 8.25 6.82 22.82
C GLU A 154 6.98 6.67 21.96
N GLY A 155 7.08 6.01 20.81
CA GLY A 155 5.96 5.76 19.91
C GLY A 155 6.34 5.77 18.43
N ILE A 156 5.31 5.83 17.57
CA ILE A 156 5.46 5.78 16.12
C ILE A 156 5.08 7.13 15.52
N PHE A 157 6.01 7.73 14.78
CA PHE A 157 5.80 8.95 14.03
C PHE A 157 5.59 8.63 12.55
N ILE A 158 4.53 9.18 11.96
CA ILE A 158 4.22 9.04 10.53
C ILE A 158 4.31 10.39 9.82
N SER A 159 4.89 10.42 8.63
CA SER A 159 5.13 11.66 7.88
C SER A 159 4.89 11.49 6.38
N GLN A 160 4.38 12.55 5.74
CA GLN A 160 4.33 12.71 4.29
C GLN A 160 5.07 13.99 3.86
N GLU A 161 6.08 14.40 4.63
CA GLU A 161 6.82 15.66 4.37
C GLU A 161 7.37 15.73 2.94
N TRP A 162 8.01 14.65 2.47
CA TRP A 162 8.54 14.59 1.11
C TRP A 162 7.44 14.76 0.05
N TYR A 163 6.33 14.01 0.19
CA TYR A 163 5.18 14.15 -0.71
C TYR A 163 4.55 15.54 -0.66
N ALA A 164 4.51 16.18 0.52
CA ALA A 164 4.03 17.55 0.65
C ALA A 164 4.90 18.53 -0.14
N LYS A 165 6.24 18.36 -0.10
CA LYS A 165 7.18 19.18 -0.90
C LYS A 165 6.95 18.96 -2.40
N GLU A 166 6.82 17.72 -2.86
CA GLU A 166 6.51 17.42 -4.26
C GLU A 166 5.21 18.07 -4.72
N VAL A 167 4.16 18.07 -3.88
CA VAL A 167 2.90 18.74 -4.19
C VAL A 167 3.11 20.25 -4.33
N LEU A 168 3.85 20.88 -3.42
CA LEU A 168 4.16 22.31 -3.51
C LEU A 168 4.94 22.65 -4.78
N GLU A 169 5.93 21.85 -5.15
CA GLU A 169 6.70 22.03 -6.39
C GLU A 169 5.82 21.86 -7.64
N LYS A 170 5.04 20.76 -7.70
CA LYS A 170 4.15 20.43 -8.82
C LYS A 170 3.14 21.52 -9.13
N PHE A 171 2.65 22.22 -8.10
CA PHE A 171 1.65 23.28 -8.25
C PHE A 171 2.25 24.70 -8.15
N ASN A 172 3.57 24.84 -8.21
CA ASN A 172 4.29 26.12 -8.14
C ASN A 172 4.01 26.94 -6.86
N MET A 173 3.84 26.26 -5.73
CA MET A 173 3.51 26.84 -4.41
C MET A 173 4.66 26.82 -3.41
N ILE A 174 5.87 26.43 -3.82
CA ILE A 174 7.03 26.31 -2.90
C ILE A 174 7.39 27.62 -2.20
N ASN A 175 7.15 28.76 -2.86
CA ASN A 175 7.42 30.10 -2.35
C ASN A 175 6.14 30.80 -1.83
N SER A 176 5.01 30.09 -1.74
CA SER A 176 3.78 30.65 -1.21
C SER A 176 3.92 30.97 0.29
N LYS A 177 3.25 32.03 0.75
CA LYS A 177 3.27 32.40 2.16
C LYS A 177 2.55 31.34 2.99
N PRO A 178 3.16 30.80 4.06
CA PRO A 178 2.50 29.85 4.92
C PRO A 178 1.37 30.55 5.70
N VAL A 179 0.22 29.88 5.78
CA VAL A 179 -0.92 30.31 6.58
C VAL A 179 -1.20 29.30 7.69
N PRO A 180 -1.55 29.74 8.90
CA PRO A 180 -1.79 28.84 10.04
C PRO A 180 -3.11 28.07 9.91
N THR A 181 -4.05 28.58 9.13
CA THR A 181 -5.36 27.98 8.90
C THR A 181 -5.43 27.35 7.51
N PRO A 182 -6.00 26.13 7.37
CA PRO A 182 -6.12 25.48 6.06
C PRO A 182 -7.06 26.23 5.10
N VAL A 183 -8.03 26.97 5.63
CA VAL A 183 -8.97 27.84 4.90
C VAL A 183 -9.20 29.11 5.69
N GLU A 184 -9.50 30.19 4.98
CA GLU A 184 -9.94 31.45 5.57
C GLU A 184 -11.38 31.35 6.08
N THR A 185 -11.60 31.79 7.32
CA THR A 185 -12.89 31.68 8.00
C THR A 185 -13.89 32.70 7.45
N GLY A 186 -15.15 32.28 7.26
CA GLY A 186 -16.22 33.19 6.82
C GLY A 186 -16.32 33.41 5.30
N ILE A 187 -15.54 32.70 4.48
CA ILE A 187 -15.72 32.71 3.03
C ILE A 187 -17.10 32.14 2.69
N LYS A 188 -17.93 32.96 2.01
CA LYS A 188 -19.11 32.49 1.30
C LYS A 188 -18.74 32.22 -0.15
N LEU A 189 -18.65 30.95 -0.51
CA LEU A 189 -18.47 30.56 -1.90
C LEU A 189 -19.73 30.94 -2.69
N SER A 190 -19.57 31.73 -3.73
CA SER A 190 -20.63 32.05 -4.69
C SER A 190 -20.22 31.55 -6.07
N LYS A 191 -21.22 31.20 -6.90
CA LYS A 191 -20.96 30.80 -8.27
C LYS A 191 -20.56 32.04 -9.06
N TYR A 192 -19.29 32.10 -9.46
CA TYR A 192 -18.80 33.21 -10.28
C TYR A 192 -19.08 32.90 -11.76
N GLU A 193 -20.20 33.43 -12.29
CA GLU A 193 -20.67 33.12 -13.65
C GLU A 193 -19.74 33.67 -14.75
N GLU A 194 -18.94 34.70 -14.45
CA GLU A 194 -17.92 35.26 -15.35
C GLU A 194 -16.53 34.64 -15.17
N GLY A 195 -16.43 33.57 -14.38
CA GLY A 195 -15.16 32.90 -14.10
C GLY A 195 -14.57 32.22 -15.33
N LYS A 196 -13.24 32.34 -15.50
CA LYS A 196 -12.53 31.49 -16.47
C LYS A 196 -12.72 30.03 -16.09
N ALA A 197 -13.04 29.19 -17.07
CA ALA A 197 -13.12 27.76 -16.88
C ALA A 197 -11.80 27.23 -16.31
N VAL A 198 -11.87 26.58 -15.16
CA VAL A 198 -10.70 25.94 -14.53
C VAL A 198 -10.36 24.68 -15.32
N ASP A 199 -9.06 24.45 -15.55
CA ASP A 199 -8.61 23.18 -16.10
C ASP A 199 -9.00 22.03 -15.15
N ARG A 200 -9.89 21.17 -15.65
CA ARG A 200 -10.43 20.03 -14.89
C ARG A 200 -9.33 19.06 -14.49
N THR A 201 -8.31 18.89 -15.32
CA THR A 201 -7.19 17.98 -15.05
C THR A 201 -6.31 18.53 -13.93
N TYR A 202 -5.96 19.82 -14.02
CA TYR A 202 -5.22 20.51 -12.97
C TYR A 202 -5.95 20.44 -11.62
N PHE A 203 -7.25 20.79 -11.59
CA PHE A 203 -8.04 20.78 -10.36
C PHE A 203 -8.17 19.38 -9.76
N LYS A 204 -8.48 18.35 -10.57
CA LYS A 204 -8.58 16.96 -10.10
C LYS A 204 -7.24 16.44 -9.56
N SER A 205 -6.15 16.80 -10.22
CA SER A 205 -4.78 16.46 -9.79
C SER A 205 -4.48 17.08 -8.42
N LEU A 206 -4.80 18.36 -8.22
CA LEU A 206 -4.63 19.05 -6.94
C LEU A 206 -5.48 18.43 -5.83
N ALA A 207 -6.78 18.25 -6.09
CA ALA A 207 -7.70 17.64 -5.13
C ALA A 207 -7.27 16.22 -4.75
N GLY A 208 -6.80 15.43 -5.72
CA GLY A 208 -6.25 14.08 -5.47
C GLY A 208 -5.00 14.12 -4.60
N SER A 209 -4.07 15.04 -4.86
CA SER A 209 -2.87 15.24 -4.06
C SER A 209 -3.18 15.66 -2.61
N LEU A 210 -4.11 16.60 -2.42
CA LEU A 210 -4.56 17.03 -1.10
C LEU A 210 -5.26 15.89 -0.35
N ARG A 211 -6.12 15.13 -1.03
CA ARG A 211 -6.77 13.95 -0.46
C ARG A 211 -5.73 12.94 0.03
N TYR A 212 -4.63 12.74 -0.68
CA TYR A 212 -3.58 11.83 -0.25
C TYR A 212 -2.82 12.33 0.99
N LEU A 213 -2.60 13.64 1.12
CA LEU A 213 -1.99 14.23 2.32
C LEU A 213 -2.84 14.06 3.58
N THR A 214 -4.16 13.84 3.44
CA THR A 214 -5.04 13.55 4.60
C THR A 214 -4.65 12.28 5.35
N CYS A 215 -3.82 11.41 4.76
CA CYS A 215 -3.24 10.23 5.41
C CYS A 215 -2.42 10.58 6.66
N THR A 216 -1.77 11.75 6.72
CA THR A 216 -1.05 12.25 7.91
C THR A 216 -1.55 13.61 8.39
N ARG A 217 -2.31 14.33 7.55
CA ARG A 217 -2.85 15.66 7.82
C ARG A 217 -4.38 15.70 7.70
N PRO A 218 -5.11 15.09 8.65
CA PRO A 218 -6.57 14.99 8.58
C PRO A 218 -7.29 16.35 8.49
N GLN A 219 -6.68 17.43 8.99
CA GLN A 219 -7.22 18.80 8.89
C GLN A 219 -7.30 19.36 7.45
N ILE A 220 -6.67 18.71 6.47
CA ILE A 220 -6.81 19.09 5.05
C ILE A 220 -8.18 18.65 4.52
N PHE A 221 -8.79 17.61 5.10
CA PHE A 221 -10.08 17.08 4.66
C PHE A 221 -11.27 17.99 5.04
N SER A 222 -11.15 18.77 6.13
CA SER A 222 -12.20 19.70 6.58
C SER A 222 -12.41 20.92 5.65
N LEU A 223 -11.90 20.86 4.41
CA LEU A 223 -11.91 21.92 3.41
C LEU A 223 -13.00 21.77 2.33
N GLY A 224 -13.98 20.88 2.53
CA GLY A 224 -15.20 20.84 1.70
C GLY A 224 -15.10 19.96 0.45
N LEU A 225 -14.90 18.66 0.64
CA LEU A 225 -15.10 17.63 -0.41
C LEU A 225 -16.43 16.88 -0.25
N ASP A 226 -17.40 17.44 0.48
CA ASP A 226 -18.78 16.95 0.56
C ASP A 226 -19.65 17.52 -0.56
#